data_AF-A0A2E2D681-F1
#
_entry.id   AF-A0A2E2D681-F1
#
_cell.length_a   1.000
_cell.length_b   1.000
_cell.length_c   1.000
_cell.angle_alpha   90.00
_cell.angle_beta   90.00
_cell.angle_gamma   90.00
#
_symmetry.space_group_name_H-M   'P 1'
#
loop_
_entity.id
_entity.type
_entity.pdbx_description
1 polymer ?
#
loop_
_entity_poly.entity_id
_entity_poly.type
_entity_poly.pdbx_seq_one_letter_code
_entity_poly.pdbx_strand_id
1 'polypeptide(L)'
;MTFTYTGDLNQSIDYVRFKIGDKEEDVAMFSDEEIQYFINKFGNNPTEQDLNRVALQFLRQMLNEILLGPSRERAGKYEWYSQTSESLKLAISELEKQIRLNSPAKPYFGGVTKKDVESIREDESLEPNKFFDGRILTTGHYEDPSRRWRV
;
A
#
# COMPACT_ATOMS: atom_id res chain seq x y z
N MET A 1 25.87 11.25 13.52
CA MET A 1 24.47 10.90 13.22
C MET A 1 23.64 11.96 13.90
N THR A 2 22.73 12.64 13.20
CA THR A 2 21.74 13.47 13.90
C THR A 2 20.61 12.56 14.35
N PHE A 3 20.19 12.75 15.59
CA PHE A 3 19.11 12.01 16.20
C PHE A 3 18.28 12.99 17.01
N THR A 4 16.98 13.01 16.76
CA THR A 4 16.01 13.73 17.56
C THR A 4 14.78 12.85 17.78
N TYR A 5 14.39 12.73 19.05
CA TYR A 5 13.12 12.15 19.43
C TYR A 5 12.55 12.95 20.60
N THR A 6 11.47 13.70 20.34
CA THR A 6 10.80 14.53 21.35
C THR A 6 9.57 13.84 21.96
N GLY A 7 9.08 12.79 21.29
CA GLY A 7 7.85 12.08 21.66
C GLY A 7 6.58 12.74 21.09
N ASP A 8 6.71 13.79 20.29
CA ASP A 8 5.58 14.45 19.64
C ASP A 8 5.18 13.70 18.36
N LEU A 9 4.15 12.86 18.47
CA LEU A 9 3.66 12.05 17.35
C LEU A 9 3.02 12.88 16.21
N ASN A 10 2.87 14.20 16.37
CA ASN A 10 2.50 15.08 15.27
C ASN A 10 3.68 15.38 14.33
N GLN A 11 4.91 15.19 14.81
CA GLN A 11 6.10 15.29 13.97
C GLN A 11 6.34 13.98 13.23
N SER A 12 6.53 14.06 11.92
CA SER A 12 6.64 12.87 11.07
C SER A 12 7.83 11.97 11.42
N ILE A 13 8.97 12.56 11.82
CA ILE A 13 10.16 11.80 12.23
C ILE A 13 9.88 11.03 13.52
N ASP A 14 9.39 11.72 14.56
CA ASP A 14 9.03 11.10 15.85
C ASP A 14 7.98 10.00 15.70
N TYR A 15 7.00 10.20 14.82
CA TYR A 15 6.01 9.19 14.49
C TYR A 15 6.65 7.91 13.92
N VAL A 16 7.55 8.04 12.94
CA VAL A 16 8.23 6.89 12.34
C VAL A 16 9.14 6.21 13.36
N ARG A 17 9.95 6.97 14.11
CA ARG A 17 10.81 6.47 15.20
C ARG A 17 10.01 5.67 16.22
N PHE A 18 8.86 6.19 16.64
CA PHE A 18 7.96 5.49 17.55
C PHE A 18 7.48 4.15 16.98
N LYS A 19 7.06 4.11 15.71
CA LYS A 19 6.57 2.89 15.06
C LYS A 19 7.64 1.80 14.90
N ILE A 20 8.89 2.19 14.68
CA ILE A 20 10.00 1.24 14.51
C ILE A 20 10.71 0.90 15.84
N GLY A 21 10.38 1.61 16.93
CA GLY A 21 10.97 1.41 18.25
C GLY A 21 12.32 2.10 18.46
N ASP A 22 12.73 3.00 17.55
CA ASP A 22 14.04 3.66 17.53
C ASP A 22 14.01 5.01 18.27
N LYS A 23 13.87 4.95 19.60
CA LYS A 23 13.54 6.11 20.47
C LYS A 23 14.68 6.58 21.38
N GLU A 24 15.76 5.82 21.46
CA GLU A 24 16.89 6.07 22.35
C GLU A 24 18.12 6.43 21.53
N GLU A 25 18.73 7.58 21.81
CA GLU A 25 19.87 8.11 21.04
C GLU A 25 21.08 7.17 21.07
N ASP A 26 21.37 6.58 22.23
CA ASP A 26 22.54 5.72 22.46
C ASP A 26 22.50 4.41 21.64
N VAL A 27 21.30 3.98 21.24
CA VAL A 27 21.07 2.74 20.49
C VAL A 27 20.36 3.00 19.15
N ALA A 28 20.42 4.26 18.68
CA ALA A 28 19.76 4.68 17.46
C ALA A 28 20.26 3.87 16.25
N MET A 29 19.34 3.22 15.54
CA MET A 29 19.66 2.47 14.33
C MET A 29 19.71 3.35 13.10
N PHE A 30 18.86 4.38 13.04
CA PHE A 30 18.71 5.23 11.87
C PHE A 30 18.92 6.70 12.22
N SER A 31 19.53 7.42 11.29
CA SER A 31 19.71 8.87 11.36
C SER A 31 18.41 9.61 11.02
N ASP A 32 18.25 10.84 11.52
CA ASP A 32 17.11 11.68 11.13
C ASP A 32 17.13 11.96 9.62
N GLU A 33 18.31 12.11 9.00
CA GLU A 33 18.42 12.35 7.56
C GLU A 33 17.89 11.16 6.73
N GLU A 34 18.17 9.92 7.14
CA GLU A 34 17.67 8.73 6.47
C GLU A 34 16.16 8.63 6.56
N ILE A 35 15.60 8.82 7.76
CA ILE A 35 14.14 8.80 7.97
C ILE A 35 13.49 9.90 7.13
N GLN A 36 14.03 11.12 7.17
CA GLN A 36 13.49 12.26 6.43
C GLN A 36 13.59 12.04 4.91
N TYR A 37 14.64 11.38 4.41
CA TYR A 37 14.76 11.05 2.99
C TYR A 37 13.60 10.17 2.51
N PHE A 38 13.16 9.17 3.29
CA PHE A 38 12.01 8.35 2.90
C PHE A 38 10.67 9.06 3.06
N ILE A 39 10.53 9.92 4.07
CA ILE A 39 9.32 10.74 4.25
C ILE A 39 9.15 11.70 3.07
N ASN A 40 10.22 12.38 2.66
CA ASN A 40 10.20 13.35 1.57
C ASN A 40 9.77 12.76 0.21
N LYS A 41 9.87 11.42 0.03
CA LYS A 41 9.37 10.74 -1.19
C LYS A 41 7.85 10.82 -1.35
N PHE A 42 7.11 11.10 -0.28
CA PHE A 42 5.66 11.26 -0.29
C PHE A 42 5.21 12.72 -0.42
N GLY A 43 6.16 13.67 -0.54
CA GLY A 43 5.88 15.10 -0.68
C GLY A 43 5.82 15.85 0.66
N ASN A 44 5.31 17.09 0.62
CA ASN A 44 5.42 18.02 1.74
C ASN A 44 4.46 17.74 2.91
N ASN A 45 3.36 17.03 2.66
CA ASN A 45 2.33 16.72 3.67
C ASN A 45 2.03 15.20 3.65
N PRO A 46 2.95 14.37 4.17
CA PRO A 46 2.75 12.94 4.24
C PRO A 46 1.55 12.63 5.15
N THR A 47 0.66 11.75 4.70
CA THR A 47 -0.44 11.27 5.55
C THR A 47 0.06 10.24 6.54
N GLU A 48 -0.71 9.94 7.59
CA GLU A 48 -0.39 8.84 8.52
C GLU A 48 -0.15 7.50 7.80
N GLN A 49 -0.91 7.25 6.71
CA GLN A 49 -0.74 6.05 5.90
C GLN A 49 0.63 6.02 5.20
N ASP A 50 1.13 7.16 4.75
CA ASP A 50 2.45 7.27 4.13
C ASP A 50 3.56 7.05 5.16
N LEU A 51 3.42 7.64 6.35
CA LEU A 51 4.35 7.43 7.46
C LEU A 51 4.39 5.96 7.92
N ASN A 52 3.22 5.30 7.98
CA ASN A 52 3.14 3.87 8.27
C ASN A 52 3.85 3.02 7.19
N ARG A 53 3.80 3.42 5.91
CA ARG A 53 4.56 2.75 4.84
C ARG A 53 6.06 2.95 4.97
N VAL A 54 6.51 4.14 5.37
CA VAL A 54 7.92 4.41 5.66
C VAL A 54 8.40 3.52 6.82
N ALA A 55 7.68 3.51 7.94
CA ALA A 55 8.00 2.66 9.08
C ALA A 55 8.05 1.16 8.71
N LEU A 56 7.14 0.70 7.85
CA LEU A 56 7.15 -0.67 7.33
C LEU A 56 8.43 -1.00 6.54
N GLN A 57 8.96 -0.06 5.75
CA GLN A 57 10.20 -0.27 5.01
C GLN A 57 11.38 -0.46 5.96
N PHE A 58 11.49 0.38 6.99
CA PHE A 58 12.53 0.26 8.01
C PHE A 58 12.43 -1.05 8.79
N LEU A 59 11.24 -1.45 9.26
CA LEU A 59 11.05 -2.74 9.94
C LEU A 59 11.49 -3.93 9.06
N ARG A 60 11.18 -3.88 7.77
CA ARG A 60 11.63 -4.92 6.81
C ARG A 60 13.13 -4.90 6.61
N GLN A 61 13.75 -3.73 6.57
CA GLN A 61 15.21 -3.61 6.51
C GLN A 61 15.87 -4.22 7.76
N MET A 62 15.40 -3.86 8.96
CA MET A 62 15.88 -4.43 10.22
C MET A 62 15.76 -5.96 10.23
N LEU A 63 14.61 -6.48 9.78
CA LEU A 63 14.41 -7.92 9.66
C LEU A 63 15.40 -8.53 8.66
N ASN A 64 15.58 -7.93 7.48
CA ASN A 64 16.51 -8.44 6.47
C ASN A 64 17.96 -8.44 6.97
N GLU A 65 18.40 -7.43 7.71
CA GLU A 65 19.74 -7.39 8.29
C GLU A 65 19.96 -8.54 9.28
N ILE A 66 18.95 -8.85 10.11
CA ILE A 66 18.98 -10.01 11.00
C ILE A 66 19.00 -11.33 10.22
N LEU A 67 18.22 -11.42 9.13
CA LEU A 67 18.13 -12.63 8.31
C LEU A 67 19.37 -12.90 7.46
N LEU A 68 20.03 -11.85 6.97
CA LEU A 68 21.25 -11.91 6.16
C LEU A 68 22.53 -12.05 6.99
N GLY A 69 22.45 -11.77 8.30
CA GLY A 69 23.53 -12.02 9.23
C GLY A 69 23.96 -13.50 9.22
N PRO A 70 25.24 -13.80 9.48
CA PRO A 70 25.73 -15.17 9.45
C PRO A 70 24.94 -16.04 10.43
N SER A 71 24.12 -16.97 9.92
CA SER A 71 23.46 -17.96 10.75
C SER A 71 24.53 -18.78 11.45
N ARG A 72 24.67 -18.63 12.77
CA ARG A 72 25.61 -19.47 13.51
C ARG A 72 24.99 -20.86 13.60
N GLU A 73 25.50 -21.81 12.83
CA GLU A 73 25.17 -23.21 13.09
C GLU A 73 25.75 -23.60 14.46
N ARG A 74 24.91 -23.67 15.51
CA ARG A 74 25.23 -24.43 16.71
C ARG A 74 24.71 -25.86 16.56
N ALA A 75 25.63 -26.78 16.31
CA ALA A 75 25.57 -28.19 16.64
C ALA A 75 24.15 -28.82 16.58
N GLY A 76 23.59 -28.95 15.38
CA GLY A 76 22.43 -29.82 15.13
C GLY A 76 21.05 -29.28 15.51
N LYS A 77 20.94 -28.01 15.91
CA LYS A 77 19.64 -27.31 15.94
C LYS A 77 19.70 -26.16 14.94
N TYR A 78 18.78 -26.16 13.98
CA TYR A 78 18.51 -24.99 13.12
C TYR A 78 18.39 -23.77 14.03
N GLU A 79 19.36 -22.85 13.98
CA GLU A 79 19.34 -21.66 14.82
C GLU A 79 18.21 -20.75 14.32
N TRP A 80 17.15 -20.78 15.12
CA TRP A 80 15.96 -19.97 15.08
C TRP A 80 16.36 -18.51 15.06
N TYR A 81 15.95 -17.75 14.05
CA TYR A 81 16.09 -16.31 14.11
C TYR A 81 15.47 -15.84 15.43
N SER A 82 16.31 -15.20 16.25
CA SER A 82 16.08 -14.66 17.60
C SER A 82 14.64 -14.21 17.87
N GLN A 83 14.22 -14.24 19.14
CA GLN A 83 12.97 -13.61 19.64
C GLN A 83 12.73 -12.20 19.05
N THR A 84 13.80 -11.46 18.74
CA THR A 84 13.76 -10.16 18.04
C THR A 84 13.22 -10.24 16.61
N SER A 85 13.54 -11.30 15.86
CA SER A 85 13.01 -11.51 14.51
C SER A 85 11.53 -11.87 14.51
N GLU A 86 11.07 -12.61 15.51
CA GLU A 86 9.65 -12.95 15.68
C GLU A 86 8.85 -11.70 16.05
N SER A 87 9.36 -10.88 16.97
CA SER A 87 8.73 -9.60 17.30
C SER A 87 8.68 -8.66 16.10
N LEU A 88 9.72 -8.61 15.27
CA LEU A 88 9.73 -7.81 14.04
C LEU A 88 8.71 -8.33 13.02
N LYS A 89 8.61 -9.65 12.83
CA LYS A 89 7.58 -10.25 11.95
C LYS A 89 6.17 -9.90 12.42
N LEU A 90 5.93 -9.95 13.72
CA LEU A 90 4.65 -9.55 14.32
C LEU A 90 4.36 -8.07 14.07
N ALA A 91 5.30 -7.18 14.39
CA ALA A 91 5.16 -5.74 14.17
C ALA A 91 4.89 -5.39 12.70
N ILE A 92 5.61 -6.04 11.76
CA ILE A 92 5.37 -5.92 10.32
C ILE A 92 3.94 -6.33 9.98
N SER A 93 3.49 -7.50 10.45
CA SER A 93 2.15 -8.02 10.14
C SER A 93 1.02 -7.13 10.67
N GLU A 94 1.21 -6.54 11.86
CA GLU A 94 0.24 -5.63 12.47
C GLU A 94 0.18 -4.31 11.70
N LEU A 95 1.33 -3.76 11.33
CA LEU A 95 1.41 -2.52 10.56
C LEU A 95 0.85 -2.69 9.14
N GLU A 96 1.12 -3.83 8.49
CA GLU A 96 0.50 -4.19 7.21
C GLU A 96 -1.02 -4.28 7.32
N LYS A 97 -1.53 -4.90 8.40
CA LYS A 97 -2.96 -4.98 8.66
C LYS A 97 -3.57 -3.58 8.87
N GLN A 98 -2.91 -2.70 9.61
CA GLN A 98 -3.34 -1.31 9.81
C GLN A 98 -3.40 -0.56 8.47
N ILE A 99 -2.34 -0.63 7.67
CA ILE A 99 -2.29 0.00 6.33
C ILE A 99 -3.41 -0.52 5.44
N ARG A 100 -3.69 -1.84 5.48
CA ARG A 100 -4.75 -2.46 4.69
C ARG A 100 -6.15 -2.03 5.13
N LEU A 101 -6.40 -1.95 6.44
CA LEU A 101 -7.70 -1.54 6.99
C LEU A 101 -7.98 -0.06 6.75
N ASN A 102 -6.94 0.79 6.82
CA ASN A 102 -7.06 2.23 6.58
C ASN A 102 -6.98 2.59 5.09
N SER A 103 -6.64 1.64 4.22
CA SER A 103 -6.74 1.83 2.78
C SER A 103 -8.21 1.70 2.37
N PRO A 104 -8.77 2.64 1.58
CA PRO A 104 -10.09 2.43 1.01
C PRO A 104 -10.08 1.12 0.22
N ALA A 105 -11.02 0.23 0.54
CA ALA A 105 -11.21 -0.99 -0.24
C ALA A 105 -11.42 -0.57 -1.69
N LYS A 106 -10.55 -1.04 -2.58
CA LYS A 106 -10.72 -0.88 -4.03
C LYS A 106 -11.40 -2.16 -4.52
N PRO A 107 -12.74 -2.27 -4.52
CA PRO A 107 -13.40 -3.40 -5.14
C PRO A 107 -13.03 -3.41 -6.62
N TYR A 108 -12.37 -4.48 -7.06
CA TYR A 108 -12.15 -4.78 -8.45
C TYR A 108 -12.87 -6.09 -8.76
N PHE A 109 -13.68 -6.11 -9.81
CA PHE A 109 -14.31 -7.32 -10.32
C PHE A 109 -13.86 -7.50 -11.76
N GLY A 110 -13.19 -8.61 -12.08
CA GLY A 110 -12.72 -8.90 -13.44
C GLY A 110 -11.67 -7.93 -14.01
N GLY A 111 -10.93 -7.21 -13.15
CA GLY A 111 -9.90 -6.26 -13.60
C GLY A 111 -10.40 -4.86 -13.93
N VAL A 112 -11.69 -4.59 -13.74
CA VAL A 112 -12.28 -3.25 -13.90
C VAL A 112 -12.56 -2.66 -12.53
N THR A 113 -12.06 -1.45 -12.27
CA THR A 113 -12.34 -0.73 -11.03
C THR A 113 -13.60 0.11 -11.16
N LYS A 114 -14.23 0.48 -10.03
CA LYS A 114 -15.37 1.40 -10.02
C LYS A 114 -15.07 2.72 -10.75
N LYS A 115 -13.84 3.24 -10.60
CA LYS A 115 -13.40 4.47 -11.28
C LYS A 115 -13.36 4.29 -12.79
N ASP A 116 -12.89 3.15 -13.28
CA ASP A 116 -12.86 2.84 -14.70
C ASP A 116 -14.29 2.79 -15.28
N VAL A 117 -15.25 2.23 -14.52
CA VAL A 117 -16.67 2.22 -14.90
C VAL A 117 -17.25 3.64 -14.91
N GLU A 118 -16.93 4.47 -13.91
CA GLU A 118 -17.40 5.85 -13.84
C GLU A 118 -16.83 6.69 -15.00
N SER A 119 -15.53 6.58 -15.30
CA SER A 119 -14.92 7.28 -16.43
C SER A 119 -15.48 6.86 -17.79
N ILE A 120 -15.84 5.58 -17.95
CA ILE A 120 -16.50 5.08 -19.17
C ILE A 120 -17.94 5.63 -19.28
N ARG A 121 -18.64 5.81 -18.16
CA ARG A 121 -20.03 6.32 -18.15
C ARG A 121 -20.12 7.83 -18.38
N GLU A 122 -19.10 8.57 -17.98
CA GLU A 122 -19.01 10.02 -18.16
C GLU A 122 -18.46 10.42 -19.53
N ASP A 123 -17.92 9.47 -20.30
CA ASP A 123 -17.41 9.71 -21.64
C ASP A 123 -18.56 9.79 -22.67
N GLU A 124 -18.93 11.02 -23.04
CA GLU A 124 -19.97 11.30 -24.04
C GLU A 124 -19.61 10.83 -25.46
N SER A 125 -18.36 10.45 -25.72
CA SER A 125 -17.92 9.94 -27.02
C SER A 125 -18.19 8.45 -27.22
N LEU A 126 -18.50 7.73 -26.14
CA LEU A 126 -18.84 6.32 -26.19
C LEU A 126 -20.33 6.14 -26.50
N GLU A 127 -20.64 5.66 -27.70
CA GLU A 127 -22.00 5.24 -28.02
C GLU A 127 -22.37 4.02 -27.15
N PRO A 128 -23.49 4.08 -26.39
CA PRO A 128 -23.93 2.93 -25.63
C PRO A 128 -24.36 1.83 -26.61
N ASN A 129 -23.52 0.79 -26.75
CA ASN A 129 -23.86 -0.40 -27.50
C ASN A 129 -25.15 -1.01 -26.93
N LYS A 130 -26.26 -0.79 -27.61
CA LYS A 130 -27.54 -1.43 -27.27
C LYS A 130 -27.47 -2.88 -27.74
N PHE A 131 -27.32 -3.81 -26.81
CA PHE A 131 -27.48 -5.22 -27.09
C PHE A 131 -28.96 -5.52 -27.32
N PHE A 132 -29.34 -5.72 -28.58
CA PHE A 132 -30.62 -6.33 -28.92
C PHE A 132 -30.36 -7.79 -29.32
N ASP A 133 -30.93 -8.70 -28.53
CA ASP A 133 -31.16 -10.11 -28.90
C ASP A 133 -29.96 -10.83 -29.56
N GLY A 134 -28.79 -10.74 -28.92
CA GLY A 134 -27.61 -11.53 -29.28
C GLY A 134 -26.89 -11.13 -30.57
N ARG A 135 -27.14 -9.93 -31.15
CA ARG A 135 -26.43 -9.46 -32.36
C ARG A 135 -25.80 -8.08 -32.15
N ILE A 136 -24.54 -7.93 -32.55
CA ILE A 136 -23.86 -6.64 -32.66
C ILE A 136 -24.23 -6.05 -34.03
N LEU A 137 -24.92 -4.90 -34.06
CA LEU A 137 -25.31 -4.23 -35.30
C LEU A 137 -24.51 -2.93 -35.44
N THR A 138 -23.71 -2.83 -36.48
CA THR A 138 -22.97 -1.62 -36.86
C THR A 138 -23.90 -0.59 -37.50
N THR A 139 -23.71 0.67 -37.13
CA THR A 139 -24.59 1.84 -37.29
C THR A 139 -24.70 2.38 -38.73
N GLY A 140 -25.03 1.53 -39.70
CA GLY A 140 -25.20 1.93 -41.11
C GLY A 140 -26.66 2.11 -41.57
N HIS A 141 -27.61 1.32 -41.05
CA HIS A 141 -28.99 1.31 -41.54
C HIS A 141 -29.96 1.02 -40.39
N TYR A 142 -30.55 2.08 -39.85
CA TYR A 142 -31.56 2.00 -38.79
C TYR A 142 -32.96 2.05 -39.41
N GLU A 143 -33.64 0.91 -39.51
CA GLU A 143 -35.11 0.87 -39.48
C GLU A 143 -35.51 0.09 -38.23
N ASP A 144 -36.29 0.74 -37.36
CA ASP A 144 -36.85 0.12 -36.15
C ASP A 144 -37.79 -1.04 -36.55
N PRO A 145 -37.43 -2.31 -36.27
CA PRO A 145 -38.24 -3.46 -36.69
C PRO A 145 -39.58 -3.52 -35.94
N SER A 146 -39.73 -2.82 -34.81
CA SER A 146 -41.00 -2.74 -34.07
C SER A 146 -42.06 -1.89 -34.81
N ARG A 147 -41.64 -1.07 -35.77
CA ARG A 147 -42.55 -0.28 -36.62
C ARG A 147 -43.21 -1.10 -37.73
N ARG A 148 -42.71 -2.29 -38.07
CA ARG A 148 -43.27 -3.11 -39.18
C ARG A 148 -44.54 -3.89 -38.81
N TRP A 149 -44.90 -3.97 -37.53
CA TRP A 149 -46.00 -4.81 -37.05
C TRP A 149 -47.23 -4.03 -36.58
N ARG A 150 -47.41 -2.77 -37.00
CA ARG A 150 -48.70 -2.09 -36.90
C ARG A 150 -49.41 -2.18 -38.25
N VAL A 151 -50.24 -3.21 -38.39
CA VAL A 151 -51.35 -3.29 -39.37
C VAL A 151 -52.64 -3.16 -38.59
#